data_AF-C4P8G5-F1
#
_entry.id   AF-C4P8G5-F1
#
_cell.length_a   1.000
_cell.length_b   1.000
_cell.length_c   1.000
_cell.angle_alpha   90.00
_cell.angle_beta   90.00
_cell.angle_gamma   90.00
#
_symmetry.space_group_name_H-M   'P 1'
#
loop_
_entity.id
_entity.type
_entity.pdbx_description
1 polymer ?
#
loop_
_entity_poly.entity_id
_entity_poly.type
_entity_poly.pdbx_seq_one_letter_code
_entity_poly.pdbx_strand_id
1 'polypeptide(L)'
;AYAGGEITPRGGATPYAKLDVKADATDLCPTYCMSWDGKTLKIDNKNCNHCMHCINLMPQALKPGNERGATFLLGSHAPILEGAQLSWVIVPFFEMEPPFDFLKETMTNIAEWWAEHGKNRERVRELIMRLGMRTMLEAIGLPPVPQQVRIPRANPFFFWHQADFD
;
A
#
# COMPACT_ATOMS: atom_id res chain seq x y z
N ALA A 1 27.13 -16.61 6.85
CA ALA A 1 26.79 -15.35 6.16
C ALA A 1 26.26 -14.28 7.14
N TYR A 2 25.01 -13.81 7.07
CA TYR A 2 24.52 -12.66 7.88
C TYR A 2 24.62 -12.88 9.40
N ALA A 3 24.00 -13.94 9.94
CA ALA A 3 24.07 -14.24 11.38
C ALA A 3 25.50 -14.52 11.88
N GLY A 4 26.38 -14.97 10.98
CA GLY A 4 27.80 -15.20 11.24
C GLY A 4 28.67 -13.94 11.19
N GLY A 5 28.14 -12.81 10.71
CA GLY A 5 28.88 -11.56 10.55
C GLY A 5 29.77 -11.50 9.31
N GLU A 6 29.74 -12.49 8.42
CA GLU A 6 30.51 -12.47 7.17
C GLU A 6 29.96 -11.44 6.17
N ILE A 7 28.65 -11.14 6.26
CA ILE A 7 27.97 -10.16 5.42
C ILE A 7 27.41 -9.06 6.31
N THR A 8 27.72 -7.81 5.96
CA THR A 8 27.20 -6.63 6.64
C THR A 8 25.72 -6.41 6.32
N PRO A 9 24.88 -6.03 7.31
CA PRO A 9 23.47 -5.73 7.06
C PRO A 9 23.31 -4.49 6.18
N ARG A 10 22.15 -4.34 5.52
CA ARG A 10 21.82 -3.20 4.65
C ARG A 10 22.85 -2.90 3.55
N GLY A 11 23.58 -3.92 3.10
CA GLY A 11 24.68 -3.75 2.14
C GLY A 11 25.81 -2.84 2.64
N GLY A 12 26.00 -2.74 3.97
CA GLY A 12 27.01 -1.88 4.59
C GLY A 12 26.51 -0.48 4.96
N ALA A 13 25.26 -0.12 4.68
CA ALA A 13 24.66 1.17 5.05
C ALA A 13 24.22 1.24 6.53
N THR A 14 24.95 0.57 7.42
CA THR A 14 24.63 0.43 8.84
C THR A 14 25.89 0.55 9.68
N PRO A 15 25.83 1.21 10.85
CA PRO A 15 26.98 1.28 11.75
C PRO A 15 27.26 -0.04 12.47
N TYR A 16 26.34 -1.02 12.40
CA TYR A 16 26.46 -2.28 13.11
C TYR A 16 27.34 -3.27 12.33
N ALA A 17 28.40 -3.76 12.96
CA ALA A 17 29.31 -4.73 12.37
C ALA A 17 28.67 -6.13 12.18
N LYS A 18 27.65 -6.46 12.98
CA LYS A 18 26.97 -7.75 12.96
C LYS A 18 25.47 -7.57 13.12
N LEU A 19 24.70 -8.30 12.31
CA LEU A 19 23.25 -8.38 12.40
C LEU A 19 22.84 -9.32 13.54
N ASP A 20 21.95 -8.87 14.42
CA ASP A 20 21.16 -9.78 15.26
C ASP A 20 19.85 -10.09 14.53
N VAL A 21 19.75 -11.28 13.92
CA VAL A 21 18.57 -11.67 13.13
C VAL A 21 17.28 -11.60 13.97
N LYS A 22 17.36 -11.88 15.27
CA LYS A 22 16.19 -11.82 16.14
C LYS A 22 15.82 -10.37 16.43
N ALA A 23 16.74 -9.63 17.04
CA ALA A 23 16.47 -8.27 17.50
C ALA A 23 16.23 -7.30 16.34
N ASP A 24 16.95 -7.44 15.23
CA ASP A 24 16.91 -6.48 14.12
C ASP A 24 15.89 -6.86 13.04
N ALA A 25 15.56 -8.14 12.85
CA ALA A 25 14.64 -8.57 11.79
C ALA A 25 13.31 -9.11 12.31
N THR A 26 13.30 -10.16 13.15
CA THR A 26 12.04 -10.78 13.57
C THR A 26 11.24 -9.89 14.53
N ASP A 27 11.91 -9.29 15.51
CA ASP A 27 11.27 -8.49 16.56
C ASP A 27 10.83 -7.10 16.07
N LEU A 28 11.35 -6.67 14.91
CA LEU A 28 10.98 -5.43 14.23
C LEU A 28 10.06 -5.63 13.02
N CYS A 29 9.67 -6.87 12.71
CA CYS A 29 8.68 -7.14 11.68
C CYS A 29 7.32 -6.54 12.10
N PRO A 30 6.71 -5.62 11.32
CA PRO A 30 5.47 -4.94 11.75
C PRO A 30 4.28 -5.88 12.00
N THR A 31 4.28 -7.05 11.38
CA THR A 31 3.22 -8.06 11.54
C THR A 31 3.66 -9.27 12.35
N TYR A 32 4.91 -9.29 12.83
CA TYR A 32 5.50 -10.41 13.56
C TYR A 32 5.35 -11.77 12.83
N CYS A 33 5.34 -11.76 11.50
CA CYS A 33 5.16 -12.96 10.67
C CYS A 33 6.45 -13.79 10.47
N MET A 34 7.55 -13.42 11.13
CA MET A 34 8.86 -14.07 10.97
C MET A 34 9.23 -14.87 12.21
N SER A 35 9.91 -16.00 12.02
CA SER A 35 10.47 -16.81 13.12
C SER A 35 11.91 -17.22 12.84
N TRP A 36 12.75 -17.19 13.87
CA TRP A 36 14.17 -17.50 13.81
C TRP A 36 14.55 -18.46 14.94
N ASP A 37 15.10 -19.63 14.60
CA ASP A 37 15.51 -20.67 15.56
C ASP A 37 17.03 -20.66 15.87
N GLY A 38 17.76 -19.65 15.39
CA GLY A 38 19.22 -19.57 15.47
C GLY A 38 19.94 -20.11 14.23
N LYS A 39 19.24 -20.82 13.34
CA LYS A 39 19.80 -21.38 12.10
C LYS A 39 18.96 -21.08 10.87
N THR A 40 17.64 -21.17 10.99
CA THR A 40 16.67 -21.07 9.90
C THR A 40 15.68 -19.94 10.16
N LEU A 41 15.49 -19.09 9.15
CA LEU A 41 14.51 -18.03 9.14
C LEU A 41 13.28 -18.50 8.36
N LYS A 42 12.11 -18.43 8.96
CA LYS A 42 10.82 -18.72 8.30
C LYS A 42 9.95 -17.48 8.29
N ILE A 43 9.22 -17.28 7.19
CA ILE A 43 8.33 -16.14 6.99
C ILE A 43 6.95 -16.67 6.61
N ASP A 44 5.92 -16.30 7.36
CA ASP A 44 4.53 -16.50 7.00
C ASP A 44 4.08 -15.40 6.03
N ASN A 45 4.26 -15.64 4.72
CA ASN A 45 3.96 -14.66 3.68
C ASN A 45 2.49 -14.24 3.66
N LYS A 46 1.55 -15.07 4.15
CA LYS A 46 0.12 -14.71 4.20
C LYS A 46 -0.14 -13.52 5.13
N ASN A 47 0.67 -13.38 6.18
CA ASN A 47 0.60 -12.30 7.16
C ASN A 47 1.69 -11.23 6.95
N CYS A 48 2.42 -11.27 5.83
CA CYS A 48 3.38 -10.24 5.46
C CYS A 48 2.68 -9.04 4.83
N ASN A 49 2.99 -7.82 5.28
CA ASN A 49 2.48 -6.58 4.69
C ASN A 49 3.44 -5.94 3.67
N HIS A 50 4.47 -6.66 3.23
CA HIS A 50 5.47 -6.22 2.25
C HIS A 50 6.15 -4.88 2.57
N CYS A 51 6.42 -4.60 3.85
CA CYS A 51 7.09 -3.36 4.29
C CYS A 51 8.58 -3.21 3.88
N MET A 52 9.16 -4.23 3.23
CA MET A 52 10.56 -4.29 2.79
C MET A 52 11.63 -4.33 3.89
N HIS A 53 11.29 -4.22 5.18
CA HIS A 53 12.26 -4.18 6.28
C HIS A 53 13.30 -5.31 6.24
N CYS A 54 12.84 -6.57 6.18
CA CYS A 54 13.72 -7.74 6.19
C CYS A 54 14.58 -7.85 4.92
N ILE A 55 14.03 -7.52 3.75
CA ILE A 55 14.78 -7.49 2.47
C ILE A 55 15.84 -6.39 2.50
N ASN A 56 15.49 -5.20 3.00
CA ASN A 56 16.43 -4.09 3.14
C ASN A 56 17.58 -4.43 4.09
N LEU A 57 17.33 -5.21 5.14
CA LEU A 57 18.37 -5.69 6.06
C LEU A 57 19.27 -6.77 5.44
N MET A 58 18.68 -7.74 4.73
CA MET A 58 19.37 -8.92 4.21
C MET A 58 19.18 -9.10 2.69
N PRO A 59 19.61 -8.13 1.85
CA PRO A 59 19.31 -8.13 0.40
C PRO A 59 19.94 -9.29 -0.38
N GLN A 60 21.00 -9.93 0.16
CA GLN A 60 21.61 -11.11 -0.47
C GLN A 60 20.91 -12.42 -0.08
N ALA A 61 20.07 -12.43 0.96
CA ALA A 61 19.36 -13.62 1.43
C ALA A 61 17.87 -13.59 1.10
N LEU A 62 17.23 -12.43 1.15
CA LEU A 62 15.80 -12.26 0.91
C LEU A 62 15.56 -11.43 -0.35
N LYS A 63 14.57 -11.82 -1.15
CA LYS A 63 14.21 -11.16 -2.41
C LYS A 63 12.69 -10.99 -2.50
N PRO A 64 12.19 -10.00 -3.27
CA PRO A 64 10.79 -9.94 -3.64
C PRO A 64 10.34 -11.22 -4.36
N GLY A 65 9.04 -11.51 -4.29
CA GLY A 65 8.42 -12.63 -4.98
C GLY A 65 8.55 -12.55 -6.51
N ASN A 66 8.17 -13.65 -7.16
CA ASN A 66 8.19 -13.76 -8.61
C ASN A 66 6.91 -13.20 -9.26
N GLU A 67 5.77 -13.29 -8.58
CA GLU A 67 4.53 -12.61 -8.97
C GLU A 67 4.64 -11.13 -8.61
N ARG A 68 4.61 -10.26 -9.62
CA ARG A 68 4.93 -8.84 -9.50
C ARG A 68 3.84 -7.97 -10.11
N GLY A 69 3.70 -6.78 -9.54
CA GLY A 69 2.73 -5.79 -9.95
C GLY A 69 2.94 -4.51 -9.16
N ALA A 70 1.91 -3.68 -9.06
CA ALA A 70 1.94 -2.44 -8.30
C ALA A 70 0.64 -2.22 -7.52
N THR A 71 0.73 -1.35 -6.52
CA THR A 71 -0.42 -0.78 -5.82
C THR A 71 -0.70 0.59 -6.40
N PHE A 72 -1.96 0.91 -6.71
CA PHE A 72 -2.35 2.24 -7.17
C PHE A 72 -2.79 3.09 -5.98
N LEU A 73 -2.05 4.17 -5.69
CA LEU A 73 -2.39 5.13 -4.65
C LEU A 73 -2.73 6.49 -5.24
N LEU A 74 -3.83 7.09 -4.79
CA LEU A 74 -4.36 8.35 -5.32
C LEU A 74 -4.47 9.44 -4.26
N GLY A 75 -4.27 10.69 -4.68
CA GLY A 75 -4.76 11.84 -3.95
C GLY A 75 -3.78 12.47 -2.96
N SER A 76 -2.48 12.29 -3.13
CA SER A 76 -1.51 13.11 -2.40
C SER A 76 -1.51 14.55 -2.92
N HIS A 77 -1.46 15.51 -2.00
CA HIS A 77 -1.23 16.91 -2.32
C HIS A 77 -0.71 17.70 -1.10
N ALA A 78 -0.11 18.85 -1.39
CA ALA A 78 0.36 19.83 -0.41
C ALA A 78 -0.83 20.48 0.33
N PRO A 79 -0.58 21.23 1.43
CA PRO A 79 -1.64 21.69 2.34
C PRO A 79 -2.82 22.49 1.75
N ILE A 80 -2.67 23.16 0.61
CA ILE A 80 -3.71 24.04 0.09
C ILE A 80 -4.71 23.21 -0.75
N LEU A 81 -6.02 23.26 -0.50
CA LEU A 81 -6.73 24.05 0.53
C LEU A 81 -7.09 23.21 1.78
N GLU A 82 -7.52 21.96 1.59
CA GLU A 82 -8.10 21.10 2.65
C GLU A 82 -7.06 20.26 3.41
N GLY A 83 -5.88 20.84 3.64
CA GLY A 83 -4.80 20.20 4.38
C GLY A 83 -3.94 19.25 3.55
N ALA A 84 -2.79 18.85 4.12
CA ALA A 84 -1.84 17.99 3.44
C ALA A 84 -2.33 16.56 3.47
N GLN A 85 -2.28 15.89 2.32
CA GLN A 85 -2.73 14.51 2.20
C GLN A 85 -1.66 13.63 1.60
N LEU A 86 -1.47 12.45 2.19
CA LEU A 86 -0.81 11.33 1.55
C LEU A 86 -1.82 10.54 0.74
N SER A 87 -1.32 9.84 -0.27
CA SER A 87 -2.15 9.04 -1.16
C SER A 87 -2.87 7.93 -0.41
N TRP A 88 -4.05 7.57 -0.89
CA TRP A 88 -4.89 6.50 -0.37
C TRP A 88 -4.84 5.29 -1.30
N VAL A 89 -4.89 4.06 -0.77
CA VAL A 89 -4.90 2.84 -1.59
C VAL A 89 -6.25 2.75 -2.31
N ILE A 90 -6.22 2.72 -3.64
CA ILE A 90 -7.42 2.53 -4.48
C ILE A 90 -7.48 1.10 -5.01
N VAL A 91 -6.37 0.65 -5.62
CA VAL A 91 -6.19 -0.72 -6.12
C VAL A 91 -5.05 -1.37 -5.33
N PRO A 92 -5.31 -2.38 -4.48
CA PRO A 92 -4.26 -3.03 -3.69
C PRO A 92 -3.17 -3.68 -4.53
N PHE A 93 -3.56 -4.31 -5.64
CA PHE A 93 -2.65 -4.97 -6.57
C PHE A 93 -3.22 -4.99 -7.98
N PHE A 94 -2.37 -4.72 -8.96
CA PHE A 94 -2.62 -4.99 -10.38
C PHE A 94 -1.29 -5.31 -11.07
N GLU A 95 -1.37 -6.08 -12.16
CA GLU A 95 -0.20 -6.46 -12.94
C GLU A 95 0.33 -5.27 -13.75
N MET A 96 1.66 -5.15 -13.79
CA MET A 96 2.35 -4.08 -14.53
C MET A 96 2.92 -4.63 -15.84
N GLU A 97 2.04 -5.08 -16.72
CA GLU A 97 2.42 -5.64 -18.02
C GLU A 97 2.09 -4.68 -19.17
N PRO A 98 3.01 -4.49 -20.15
CA PRO A 98 2.70 -3.76 -21.37
C PRO A 98 1.49 -4.39 -22.11
N PRO A 99 0.56 -3.60 -22.65
CA PRO A 99 0.61 -2.15 -22.82
C PRO A 99 0.06 -1.31 -21.65
N PHE A 100 -0.10 -1.90 -20.46
CA PHE A 100 -0.59 -1.27 -19.22
C PHE A 100 -2.04 -0.79 -19.28
N ASP A 101 -2.90 -1.55 -19.95
CA ASP A 101 -4.29 -1.13 -20.21
C ASP A 101 -5.07 -0.86 -18.93
N PHE A 102 -4.99 -1.75 -17.93
CA PHE A 102 -5.67 -1.55 -16.64
C PHE A 102 -5.28 -0.22 -15.97
N LEU A 103 -3.98 0.11 -15.97
CA LEU A 103 -3.50 1.38 -15.41
C LEU A 103 -4.04 2.57 -16.18
N LYS A 104 -3.95 2.53 -17.52
CA LYS A 104 -4.41 3.61 -18.40
C LYS A 104 -5.92 3.82 -18.27
N GLU A 105 -6.71 2.76 -18.29
CA GLU A 105 -8.16 2.79 -18.13
C GLU A 105 -8.53 3.37 -16.77
N THR A 106 -7.92 2.88 -15.68
CA THR A 106 -8.16 3.42 -14.33
C THR A 106 -7.83 4.92 -14.26
N MET A 107 -6.71 5.35 -14.84
CA MET A 107 -6.33 6.77 -14.87
C MET A 107 -7.29 7.62 -15.70
N THR A 108 -7.74 7.12 -16.86
CA THR A 108 -8.72 7.79 -17.71
C THR A 108 -10.05 7.94 -16.99
N ASN A 109 -10.58 6.88 -16.39
CA ASN A 109 -11.85 6.92 -15.66
C ASN A 109 -11.79 7.92 -14.48
N ILE A 110 -10.67 7.96 -13.75
CA ILE A 110 -10.45 8.96 -12.69
C ILE A 110 -10.41 10.39 -13.26
N ALA A 111 -9.73 10.58 -14.38
CA ALA A 111 -9.60 11.90 -15.01
C ALA A 111 -10.95 12.41 -15.54
N GLU A 112 -11.74 11.56 -16.18
CA GLU A 112 -13.09 11.88 -16.65
C GLU A 112 -14.02 12.22 -15.49
N TRP A 113 -14.03 11.39 -14.43
CA TRP A 113 -14.81 11.67 -13.23
C TRP A 113 -14.42 13.00 -12.57
N TRP A 114 -13.12 13.27 -12.43
CA TRP A 114 -12.62 14.52 -11.85
C TRP A 114 -12.92 15.75 -12.73
N ALA A 115 -12.83 15.62 -14.05
CA ALA A 115 -13.12 16.70 -14.99
C ALA A 115 -14.59 17.14 -14.93
N GLU A 116 -15.51 16.19 -14.77
CA GLU A 116 -16.95 16.47 -14.70
C GLU A 116 -17.37 17.03 -13.33
N HIS A 117 -16.82 16.50 -12.23
CA HIS A 117 -17.30 16.79 -10.88
C HIS A 117 -16.43 17.77 -10.08
N GLY A 118 -15.20 18.03 -10.55
CA GLY A 118 -14.22 18.88 -9.89
C GLY A 118 -14.63 20.35 -9.93
N LYS A 119 -14.56 21.02 -8.79
CA LYS A 119 -14.67 22.48 -8.72
C LYS A 119 -13.39 23.14 -9.24
N ASN A 120 -13.48 24.43 -9.54
CA ASN A 120 -12.32 25.21 -9.93
C ASN A 120 -11.18 25.08 -8.90
N ARG A 121 -10.01 24.61 -9.35
CA ARG A 121 -8.79 24.38 -8.54
C ARG A 121 -8.92 23.32 -7.43
N GLU A 122 -9.97 22.50 -7.45
CA GLU A 122 -10.14 21.41 -6.50
C GLU A 122 -9.31 20.19 -6.91
N ARG A 123 -8.49 19.66 -6.01
CA ARG A 123 -7.69 18.46 -6.26
C ARG A 123 -8.57 17.22 -6.17
N VAL A 124 -8.18 16.15 -6.87
CA VAL A 124 -8.93 14.88 -6.90
C VAL A 124 -9.25 14.33 -5.51
N ARG A 125 -8.37 14.53 -4.52
CA ARG A 125 -8.61 14.06 -3.16
C ARG A 125 -9.62 14.91 -2.39
N GLU A 126 -9.62 16.21 -2.63
CA GLU A 126 -10.62 17.13 -2.08
C GLU A 126 -12.00 16.80 -2.65
N LEU A 127 -12.07 16.48 -3.95
CA LEU A 127 -13.27 15.94 -4.56
C LEU A 127 -13.73 14.62 -3.89
N ILE A 128 -12.83 13.68 -3.64
CA ILE A 128 -13.14 12.42 -2.93
C ILE A 128 -13.63 12.69 -1.49
N MET A 129 -13.10 13.68 -0.79
CA MET A 129 -13.60 14.04 0.55
C MET A 129 -14.99 14.65 0.49
N ARG A 130 -15.27 15.45 -0.54
CA ARG A 130 -16.56 16.11 -0.73
C ARG A 130 -17.66 15.14 -1.18
N LEU A 131 -17.37 14.27 -2.15
CA LEU A 131 -18.35 13.36 -2.74
C LEU A 131 -18.32 11.96 -2.11
N GLY A 132 -17.22 11.58 -1.48
CA GLY A 132 -17.05 10.27 -0.85
C GLY A 132 -16.33 9.26 -1.74
N MET A 133 -15.64 8.32 -1.10
CA MET A 133 -14.91 7.23 -1.77
C MET A 133 -15.84 6.29 -2.54
N ARG A 134 -17.05 6.01 -2.01
CA ARG A 134 -18.04 5.14 -2.67
C ARG A 134 -18.38 5.65 -4.07
N THR A 135 -18.76 6.93 -4.18
CA THR A 135 -19.13 7.55 -5.45
C THR A 135 -17.99 7.52 -6.46
N MET A 136 -16.75 7.73 -6.00
CA MET A 136 -15.58 7.64 -6.88
C MET A 136 -15.38 6.21 -7.38
N LEU A 137 -15.39 5.22 -6.49
CA LEU A 137 -15.20 3.81 -6.83
C LEU A 137 -16.26 3.30 -7.82
N GLU A 138 -17.53 3.64 -7.59
CA GLU A 138 -18.63 3.31 -8.51
C GLU A 138 -18.41 3.96 -9.89
N ALA A 139 -18.00 5.24 -9.93
CA ALA A 139 -17.76 5.95 -11.18
C ALA A 139 -16.60 5.38 -12.00
N ILE A 140 -15.56 4.85 -11.34
CA ILE A 140 -14.39 4.27 -12.02
C ILE A 140 -14.48 2.75 -12.19
N GLY A 141 -15.61 2.13 -11.80
CA GLY A 141 -15.87 0.70 -11.98
C GLY A 141 -15.08 -0.22 -11.05
N LEU A 142 -14.66 0.25 -9.87
CA LEU A 142 -13.89 -0.54 -8.91
C LEU A 142 -14.72 -0.95 -7.69
N PRO A 143 -14.59 -2.20 -7.21
CA PRO A 143 -15.28 -2.62 -5.98
C PRO A 143 -14.60 -2.05 -4.72
N PRO A 144 -15.36 -1.83 -3.64
CA PRO A 144 -14.78 -1.51 -2.34
C PRO A 144 -14.11 -2.74 -1.74
N VAL A 145 -12.91 -2.58 -1.16
CA VAL A 145 -12.17 -3.66 -0.48
C VAL A 145 -11.61 -3.19 0.86
N PRO A 146 -11.48 -4.07 1.88
CA PRO A 146 -11.00 -3.69 3.21
C PRO A 146 -9.63 -2.98 3.22
N GLN A 147 -8.75 -3.32 2.28
CA GLN A 147 -7.41 -2.77 2.13
C GLN A 147 -7.41 -1.27 1.78
N GLN A 148 -8.54 -0.73 1.31
CA GLN A 148 -8.71 0.69 1.06
C GLN A 148 -8.85 1.49 2.36
N VAL A 149 -9.13 0.88 3.52
CA VAL A 149 -9.30 1.62 4.78
C VAL A 149 -8.31 1.15 5.85
N ARG A 150 -7.79 2.09 6.65
CA ARG A 150 -6.98 1.74 7.83
C ARG A 150 -7.85 1.23 8.98
N ILE A 151 -8.98 1.89 9.19
CA ILE A 151 -10.00 1.52 10.18
C ILE A 151 -11.38 1.78 9.57
N PRO A 152 -12.39 0.96 9.85
CA PRO A 152 -13.77 1.28 9.52
C PRO A 152 -14.20 2.59 10.19
N ARG A 153 -15.23 3.24 9.64
CA ARG A 153 -15.81 4.42 10.27
C ARG A 153 -16.38 4.06 11.65
N ALA A 154 -16.14 4.93 12.63
CA ALA A 154 -16.67 4.75 13.98
C ALA A 154 -18.06 5.38 14.17
N ASN A 155 -18.48 6.29 13.28
CA ASN A 155 -19.76 6.97 13.40
C ASN A 155 -20.87 6.22 12.62
N PRO A 156 -22.12 6.23 13.12
CA PRO A 156 -23.21 5.40 12.60
C PRO A 156 -23.97 6.01 11.41
N PHE A 157 -23.48 7.09 10.81
CA PHE A 157 -24.20 7.81 9.73
C PHE A 157 -23.97 7.16 8.36
N PHE A 158 -24.45 5.93 8.20
CA PHE A 158 -24.39 5.19 6.94
C PHE A 158 -25.42 5.73 5.95
N PHE A 159 -24.98 5.95 4.72
CA PHE A 159 -25.86 6.27 3.59
C PHE A 159 -26.08 4.98 2.79
N TRP A 160 -27.34 4.75 2.41
CA TRP A 160 -27.76 3.62 1.61
C TRP A 160 -28.38 4.15 0.32
N HIS A 161 -28.08 3.49 -0.79
CA HIS A 161 -28.79 3.69 -2.05
C HIS A 161 -29.96 2.73 -2.13
N GLN A 162 -30.97 3.05 -2.93
CA GLN A 162 -32.12 2.15 -3.12
C GLN A 162 -31.67 0.77 -3.62
N ALA A 163 -30.69 0.75 -4.53
CA ALA A 163 -30.09 -0.48 -5.08
C ALA A 163 -29.35 -1.35 -4.05
N ASP A 164 -29.09 -0.87 -2.81
CA ASP A 164 -28.49 -1.70 -1.76
C ASP A 164 -29.52 -2.65 -1.12
N PHE A 165 -30.81 -2.44 -1.38
CA PHE A 165 -31.93 -3.22 -0.83
C PHE A 165 -32.64 -4.08 -1.88
N ASP A 166 -32.28 -3.91 -3.15
CA ASP A 166 -32.82 -4.67 -4.29
C ASP A 166 -31.97 -5.93 -4.54
#